data_AF-A0A7K7NZH1-F1
#
_entry.id   AF-A0A7K7NZH1-F1
#
_cell.length_a   1.000
_cell.length_b   1.000
_cell.length_c   1.000
_cell.angle_alpha   90.00
_cell.angle_beta   90.00
_cell.angle_gamma   90.00
#
_symmetry.space_group_name_H-M   'P 1'
#
loop_
_entity.id
_entity.type
_entity.pdbx_description
1 polymer ?
#
loop_
_entity_poly.entity_id
_entity_poly.type
_entity_poly.pdbx_seq_one_letter_code
_entity_poly.pdbx_strand_id
1 'polypeptide(L)'
;QTANLAEANASEEDKIRAMMIQSSREYDPTNYMKKPLGPPPSSYTCHPCRKPGHSIKNCPTNGDESSGSVSRMKKSTGIPRTFLVEVKDPNTEGVRLTKTGKYAIPCLNVEAYARRKKEKPPFLPEEPSSSSSDDPIPDEILCLICKEIMTDAAIIPCCGNS
;
A
#
# COMPACT_ATOMS: atom_id res chain seq x y z
N GLN A 1 -1.79 42.49 13.03
CA GLN A 1 -1.55 43.86 12.54
C GLN A 1 -0.07 44.16 12.76
N THR A 2 0.74 44.05 11.72
CA THR A 2 2.18 44.34 11.78
C THR A 2 2.37 45.85 11.72
N ALA A 3 3.13 46.41 12.67
CA ALA A 3 3.42 47.85 12.71
C ALA A 3 4.36 48.23 11.55
N ASN A 4 4.13 49.40 10.94
CA ASN A 4 4.94 49.88 9.82
C ASN A 4 6.35 50.25 10.33
N LEU A 5 7.38 49.48 9.93
CA LEU A 5 8.76 49.67 10.36
C LEU A 5 9.42 50.92 9.76
N ALA A 6 8.90 51.45 8.64
CA ALA A 6 9.47 52.61 7.97
C ALA A 6 9.29 53.89 8.79
N GLU A 7 8.15 54.02 9.47
CA GLU A 7 7.77 55.18 10.29
C GLU A 7 8.31 55.12 11.73
N ALA A 8 8.98 54.02 12.11
CA ALA A 8 9.48 53.84 13.47
C ALA A 8 10.67 54.78 13.78
N ASN A 9 10.65 55.44 14.94
CA ASN A 9 11.79 56.22 15.46
C ASN A 9 12.79 55.31 16.18
N ALA A 10 13.53 54.50 15.43
CA ALA A 10 14.58 53.61 15.92
C ALA A 10 15.84 53.71 15.04
N SER A 11 16.99 53.21 15.51
CA SER A 11 18.21 53.18 14.70
C SER A 11 18.00 52.30 13.45
N GLU A 12 18.77 52.54 12.39
CA GLU A 12 18.66 51.75 11.16
C GLU A 12 18.95 50.27 11.43
N GLU A 13 19.90 49.98 12.32
CA GLU A 13 20.25 48.63 12.74
C GLU A 13 19.09 47.93 13.45
N ASP A 14 18.34 48.66 14.28
CA ASP A 14 17.16 48.13 14.98
C ASP A 14 16.00 47.84 14.02
N LYS A 15 15.80 48.70 13.01
CA LYS A 15 14.82 48.48 11.95
C LYS A 15 15.16 47.25 11.12
N ILE A 16 16.44 47.06 10.76
CA ILE A 16 16.92 45.89 10.00
C ILE A 16 16.72 44.61 10.82
N ARG A 17 17.04 44.62 12.12
CA ARG A 17 16.79 43.46 13.01
C ARG A 17 15.31 43.13 13.13
N ALA A 18 14.46 44.14 13.31
CA ALA A 18 13.01 43.95 13.40
C ALA A 18 12.42 43.39 12.10
N MET A 19 12.90 43.85 10.93
CA MET A 19 12.51 43.32 9.63
C MET A 19 12.87 41.83 9.50
N MET A 20 14.10 41.44 9.89
CA MET A 20 14.52 40.03 9.85
C MET A 20 13.71 39.13 10.80
N ILE A 21 13.32 39.64 11.97
CA ILE A 21 12.49 38.90 12.93
C ILE A 21 11.05 38.76 12.42
N GLN A 22 10.49 39.81 11.82
CA GLN A 22 9.14 39.78 11.28
C GLN A 22 9.03 38.86 10.06
N SER A 23 10.02 38.86 9.18
CA SER A 23 10.03 38.01 7.98
C SER A 23 10.22 36.53 8.30
N SER A 24 10.96 36.20 9.36
CA SER A 24 11.22 34.80 9.76
C SER A 24 10.21 34.22 10.76
N ARG A 25 9.34 35.05 11.35
CA ARG A 25 8.44 34.67 12.44
C ARG A 25 7.45 33.56 12.09
N GLU A 26 6.97 33.55 10.84
CA GLU A 26 6.05 32.50 10.37
C GLU A 26 6.76 31.17 10.17
N TYR A 27 8.06 31.20 9.87
CA TYR A 27 8.93 30.03 9.71
C TYR A 27 9.67 29.65 10.99
N ASP A 28 9.20 30.08 12.15
CA ASP A 28 9.75 29.63 13.43
C ASP A 28 9.47 28.12 13.61
N PRO A 29 10.48 27.29 13.98
CA PRO A 29 10.29 25.88 14.33
C PRO A 29 9.10 25.63 15.23
N THR A 30 8.78 26.52 16.15
CA THR A 30 7.64 26.40 17.06
C THR A 30 6.27 26.37 16.36
N ASN A 31 6.15 26.91 15.14
CA ASN A 31 4.90 26.95 14.37
C ASN A 31 4.66 25.68 13.54
N TYR A 32 5.72 25.02 13.06
CA TYR A 32 5.59 23.80 12.24
C TYR A 32 6.05 22.52 12.94
N MET A 33 6.87 22.62 13.99
CA MET A 33 7.17 21.50 14.87
C MET A 33 5.97 21.24 15.76
N LYS A 34 5.40 20.04 15.61
CA LYS A 34 4.32 19.57 16.48
C LYS A 34 4.85 19.56 17.91
N LYS A 35 4.32 20.46 18.76
CA LYS A 35 4.60 20.49 20.21
C LYS A 35 4.51 19.06 20.76
N PRO A 36 5.42 18.64 21.66
CA PRO A 36 5.26 17.37 22.36
C PRO A 36 3.88 17.39 23.02
N LEU A 37 2.96 16.58 22.51
CA LEU A 37 1.68 16.37 23.17
C LEU A 37 2.04 15.86 24.57
N GLY A 38 1.65 16.59 25.60
CA GLY A 38 1.77 16.14 26.98
C GLY A 38 1.08 14.78 27.19
N PRO A 39 1.11 14.25 28.42
CA PRO A 39 0.42 13.01 28.74
C PRO A 39 -1.00 13.06 28.18
N PRO A 40 -1.43 12.04 27.42
CA PRO A 40 -2.76 12.08 26.84
C PRO A 40 -3.82 12.13 27.96
N PRO A 41 -5.03 12.64 27.68
CA PRO A 41 -6.10 12.71 28.67
C PRO A 41 -6.33 11.36 29.36
N SER A 42 -6.83 11.35 30.60
CA SER A 42 -7.09 10.11 31.35
C SER A 42 -8.06 9.15 30.66
N SER A 43 -8.93 9.66 29.78
CA SER A 43 -9.84 8.87 28.94
C SER A 43 -9.17 8.25 27.69
N TYR A 44 -7.98 8.70 27.32
CA TYR A 44 -7.28 8.19 26.15
C TYR A 44 -6.65 6.83 26.45
N THR A 45 -6.91 5.89 25.56
CA THR A 45 -6.32 4.55 25.61
C THR A 45 -5.46 4.34 24.35
N CYS A 46 -4.21 3.90 24.53
CA CYS A 46 -3.32 3.64 23.42
C CYS A 46 -3.89 2.57 22.46
N HIS A 47 -3.94 2.86 21.16
CA HIS A 47 -4.56 1.96 20.18
C HIS A 47 -3.80 0.62 19.99
N PRO A 48 -2.45 0.60 19.90
CA PRO A 48 -1.67 -0.64 19.85
C PRO A 48 -1.83 -1.57 21.07
N CYS A 49 -1.68 -1.04 22.30
CA CYS A 49 -1.55 -1.87 23.51
C CYS A 49 -2.75 -1.83 24.46
N ARG A 50 -3.73 -0.95 24.21
CA ARG A 50 -4.94 -0.74 25.02
C ARG A 50 -4.72 -0.36 26.48
N LYS A 51 -3.55 0.18 26.83
CA LYS A 51 -3.29 0.72 28.17
C LYS A 51 -3.45 2.25 28.17
N PRO A 52 -4.08 2.82 29.21
CA PRO A 52 -4.11 4.28 29.39
C PRO A 52 -2.72 4.81 29.80
N GLY A 53 -2.55 6.13 29.76
CA GLY A 53 -1.36 6.81 30.30
C GLY A 53 -0.23 7.11 29.31
N HIS A 54 -0.32 6.66 28.05
CA HIS A 54 0.64 7.02 27.01
C HIS A 54 -0.03 7.13 25.63
N SER A 55 0.55 7.96 24.76
CA SER A 55 0.09 8.12 23.39
C SER A 55 0.64 7.00 22.50
N ILE A 56 0.02 6.75 21.35
CA ILE A 56 0.52 5.78 20.35
C ILE A 56 2.00 5.95 20.01
N LYS A 57 2.51 7.19 20.01
CA LYS A 57 3.91 7.51 19.69
C LYS A 57 4.90 7.05 20.77
N ASN A 58 4.44 7.02 22.02
CA ASN A 58 5.24 6.65 23.18
C ASN A 58 4.82 5.26 23.71
N CYS A 59 4.33 4.39 22.83
CA CYS A 59 3.89 3.06 23.21
C CYS A 59 5.10 2.16 23.49
N PRO A 60 5.22 1.58 24.70
CA PRO A 60 6.34 0.70 25.05
C PRO A 60 6.38 -0.58 24.20
N THR A 61 5.26 -0.91 23.55
CA THR A 61 5.08 -2.10 22.68
C THR A 61 5.42 -1.80 21.21
N ASN A 62 5.87 -0.59 20.85
CA ASN A 62 6.04 -0.18 19.45
C ASN A 62 7.27 -0.79 18.73
N GLY A 63 8.11 -1.56 19.43
CA GLY A 63 9.35 -2.13 18.90
C GLY A 63 9.44 -3.65 18.94
N ASP A 64 8.38 -4.33 19.38
CA ASP A 64 8.37 -5.78 19.48
C ASP A 64 7.47 -6.33 18.36
N GLU A 65 8.11 -6.85 17.31
CA GLU A 65 7.48 -7.43 16.12
C GLU A 65 6.48 -8.56 16.45
N SER A 66 6.57 -9.16 17.64
CA SER A 66 5.62 -10.18 18.12
C SER A 66 4.37 -9.59 18.78
N SER A 67 4.42 -8.33 19.20
CA SER A 67 3.33 -7.60 19.86
C SER A 67 2.88 -6.36 19.08
N GLY A 68 3.29 -6.27 17.81
CA GLY A 68 2.93 -5.24 16.84
C GLY A 68 1.43 -5.16 16.60
N SER A 69 0.75 -4.40 17.46
CA SER A 69 -0.71 -4.41 17.64
C SER A 69 -1.23 -5.81 17.96
N VAL A 70 -2.02 -5.97 19.01
CA VAL A 70 -2.84 -7.19 19.10
C VAL A 70 -3.71 -7.17 17.86
N SER A 71 -3.32 -7.90 16.80
CA SER A 71 -3.87 -7.79 15.46
C SER A 71 -5.31 -8.22 15.57
N ARG A 72 -6.18 -7.24 15.83
CA ARG A 72 -7.59 -7.48 16.03
C ARG A 72 -8.06 -8.05 14.70
N MET A 73 -8.59 -9.27 14.75
CA MET A 73 -9.18 -9.92 13.58
C MET A 73 -10.04 -8.88 12.85
N LYS A 74 -9.64 -8.53 11.62
CA LYS A 74 -10.28 -7.44 10.88
C LYS A 74 -11.69 -7.89 10.53
N LYS A 75 -12.68 -7.01 10.73
CA LYS A 75 -14.08 -7.32 10.35
C LYS A 75 -14.23 -7.32 8.83
N SER A 76 -15.06 -8.19 8.26
CA SER A 76 -15.40 -8.21 6.84
C SER A 76 -16.45 -7.12 6.51
N THR A 77 -16.05 -5.86 6.62
CA THR A 77 -16.92 -4.72 6.28
C THR A 77 -16.90 -4.48 4.77
N GLY A 78 -18.06 -4.33 4.13
CA GLY A 78 -18.17 -3.96 2.71
C GLY A 78 -18.04 -5.10 1.68
N ILE A 79 -17.64 -6.31 2.10
CA ILE A 79 -17.52 -7.48 1.20
C ILE A 79 -18.82 -8.30 1.27
N PRO A 80 -19.50 -8.56 0.13
CA PRO A 80 -20.69 -9.42 0.12
C PRO A 80 -20.36 -10.85 0.57
N ARG A 81 -21.34 -11.53 1.19
CA ARG A 81 -21.16 -12.90 1.71
C ARG A 81 -20.82 -13.93 0.63
N THR A 82 -21.25 -13.70 -0.62
CA THR A 82 -20.95 -14.57 -1.76
C THR A 82 -19.46 -14.64 -2.08
N PHE A 83 -18.68 -13.62 -1.71
CA PHE A 83 -17.24 -13.57 -1.93
C PHE A 83 -16.44 -13.98 -0.69
N LEU A 84 -17.07 -14.57 0.32
CA LEU A 84 -16.46 -15.01 1.58
C LEU A 84 -16.60 -16.52 1.73
N VAL A 85 -15.47 -17.20 1.97
CA VAL A 85 -15.43 -18.62 2.32
C VAL A 85 -15.34 -18.74 3.84
N GLU A 86 -16.27 -19.45 4.47
CA GLU A 86 -16.24 -19.71 5.92
C GLU A 86 -15.09 -20.69 6.25
N VAL A 87 -14.31 -20.38 7.30
CA VAL A 87 -13.17 -21.18 7.75
C VAL A 87 -13.34 -21.49 9.24
N LYS A 88 -12.94 -22.69 9.68
CA LYS A 88 -13.04 -23.12 11.09
C LYS A 88 -11.86 -22.63 11.92
N ASP A 89 -10.69 -22.57 11.32
CA ASP A 89 -9.44 -22.25 12.00
C ASP A 89 -9.19 -20.73 12.06
N PRO A 90 -9.04 -20.13 13.25
CA PRO A 90 -8.80 -18.70 13.41
C PRO A 90 -7.36 -18.29 13.09
N ASN A 91 -6.45 -19.24 12.89
CA ASN A 91 -5.02 -18.99 12.64
C ASN A 91 -4.64 -18.99 11.16
N THR A 92 -5.58 -19.22 10.24
CA THR A 92 -5.31 -19.19 8.81
C THR A 92 -5.04 -17.74 8.35
N GLU A 93 -4.07 -17.56 7.45
CA GLU A 93 -3.75 -16.23 6.93
C GLU A 93 -4.93 -15.60 6.20
N GLY A 94 -5.15 -14.29 6.44
CA GLY A 94 -6.22 -13.54 5.79
C GLY A 94 -7.62 -13.75 6.39
N VAL A 95 -7.74 -14.43 7.53
CA VAL A 95 -9.01 -14.59 8.24
C VAL A 95 -9.59 -13.25 8.70
N ARG A 96 -10.89 -13.08 8.44
CA ARG A 96 -11.68 -11.93 8.84
C ARG A 96 -12.90 -12.38 9.63
N LEU A 97 -13.37 -11.50 10.51
CA LEU A 97 -14.58 -11.74 11.30
C LEU A 97 -15.81 -11.23 10.56
N THR A 98 -16.79 -12.10 10.31
CA THR A 98 -18.07 -11.74 9.71
C THR A 98 -18.99 -11.04 10.72
N LYS A 99 -20.05 -10.38 10.23
CA LYS A 99 -21.08 -9.77 11.11
C LYS A 99 -21.80 -10.79 12.00
N THR A 100 -21.82 -12.05 11.58
CA THR A 100 -22.41 -13.19 12.33
C THR A 100 -21.43 -13.83 13.31
N GLY A 101 -20.22 -13.29 13.46
CA GLY A 101 -19.21 -13.80 14.40
C GLY A 101 -18.45 -15.03 13.91
N LYS A 102 -18.67 -15.48 12.67
CA LYS A 102 -17.92 -16.56 12.04
C LYS A 102 -16.63 -16.05 11.39
N TYR A 103 -15.62 -16.91 11.28
CA TYR A 103 -14.39 -16.63 10.55
C TYR A 103 -14.59 -16.91 9.06
N ALA A 104 -14.13 -15.99 8.21
CA ALA A 104 -14.19 -16.15 6.77
C ALA A 104 -13.02 -15.45 6.06
N ILE A 105 -12.61 -15.99 4.93
CA ILE A 105 -11.55 -15.47 4.06
C ILE A 105 -12.18 -15.07 2.72
N PRO A 106 -11.81 -13.92 2.12
CA PRO A 106 -12.27 -13.58 0.78
C PRO A 106 -11.84 -14.63 -0.26
N CYS A 107 -12.74 -15.04 -1.17
CA CYS A 107 -12.44 -16.05 -2.19
C CYS A 107 -11.18 -15.71 -3.02
N LEU A 108 -11.06 -14.45 -3.45
CA LEU A 108 -9.88 -13.95 -4.18
C LEU A 108 -8.57 -14.15 -3.41
N ASN A 109 -8.60 -14.02 -2.08
CA ASN A 109 -7.41 -14.21 -1.26
C ASN A 109 -7.03 -15.68 -1.20
N VAL A 110 -8.01 -16.59 -1.08
CA VAL A 110 -7.77 -18.04 -1.11
C VAL A 110 -7.07 -18.44 -2.40
N GLU A 111 -7.56 -17.96 -3.55
CA GLU A 111 -6.93 -18.19 -4.85
C GLU A 111 -5.52 -17.58 -4.94
N ALA A 112 -5.33 -16.37 -4.40
CA ALA A 112 -4.03 -15.71 -4.38
C ALA A 112 -3.01 -16.44 -3.49
N TYR A 113 -3.45 -17.03 -2.37
CA TYR A 113 -2.59 -17.85 -1.52
C TYR A 113 -2.26 -19.20 -2.18
N ALA A 114 -3.20 -19.78 -2.91
CA ALA A 114 -2.96 -21.00 -3.69
C ALA A 114 -2.01 -20.74 -4.88
N ARG A 115 -2.12 -19.57 -5.52
CA ARG A 115 -1.23 -19.14 -6.61
C ARG A 115 0.07 -18.58 -6.04
N ARG A 116 1.11 -19.42 -5.98
CA ARG A 116 2.47 -18.94 -5.66
C ARG A 116 2.89 -17.85 -6.65
N LYS A 117 2.94 -16.60 -6.19
CA LYS A 117 3.55 -15.51 -6.97
C LYS A 117 5.05 -15.79 -7.08
N LYS A 118 5.51 -16.08 -8.29
CA LYS A 118 6.93 -15.94 -8.64
C LYS A 118 7.12 -14.47 -8.99
N GLU A 119 7.67 -13.69 -8.08
CA GLU A 119 8.12 -12.35 -8.42
C GLU A 119 9.34 -12.50 -9.32
N LYS A 120 9.18 -12.21 -10.62
CA LYS A 120 10.31 -12.08 -11.54
C LYS A 120 10.79 -10.63 -11.41
N PRO A 121 11.98 -10.37 -10.85
CA PRO A 121 12.51 -9.02 -10.77
C PRO A 121 12.58 -8.44 -12.19
N PRO A 122 12.17 -7.17 -12.41
CA PRO A 122 12.18 -6.55 -13.74
C PRO A 122 13.58 -6.40 -14.36
N PHE A 123 14.63 -6.71 -13.60
CA PHE A 123 16.03 -6.57 -14.03
C PHE A 123 16.70 -7.90 -14.40
N LEU A 124 16.04 -9.04 -14.20
CA LEU A 124 16.59 -10.31 -14.69
C LEU A 124 16.24 -10.48 -16.17
N PRO A 125 17.21 -10.91 -17.01
CA PRO A 125 16.93 -11.28 -18.38
C PRO A 125 15.71 -12.21 -18.43
N GLU A 126 14.89 -12.03 -19.45
CA GLU A 126 13.73 -12.88 -19.63
C GLU A 126 14.23 -14.31 -19.89
N GLU A 127 14.30 -15.13 -18.83
CA GLU A 127 14.46 -16.57 -18.99
C GLU A 127 13.42 -17.02 -20.02
N PRO A 128 13.81 -17.72 -21.10
CA PRO A 128 12.87 -18.13 -22.13
C PRO A 128 11.77 -18.92 -21.42
N SER A 129 10.54 -18.44 -21.56
CA SER A 129 9.36 -19.00 -20.94
C SER A 129 9.35 -20.51 -21.18
N SER A 130 9.72 -21.30 -20.18
CA SER A 130 9.42 -22.73 -20.13
C SER A 130 7.92 -22.89 -19.86
N SER A 131 7.12 -22.44 -20.83
CA SER A 131 5.80 -22.97 -21.13
C SER A 131 5.96 -23.85 -22.36
N SER A 132 6.78 -24.89 -22.25
CA SER A 132 6.59 -26.10 -23.04
C SER A 132 5.42 -26.86 -22.40
N SER A 133 4.20 -26.35 -22.54
CA SER A 133 3.13 -27.30 -22.78
C SER A 133 3.33 -27.70 -24.24
N ASP A 134 3.56 -28.99 -24.47
CA ASP A 134 3.54 -29.61 -25.80
C ASP A 134 2.10 -29.58 -26.36
N ASP A 135 1.44 -28.42 -26.29
CA ASP A 135 0.17 -28.22 -26.97
C ASP A 135 0.51 -28.16 -28.46
N PRO A 136 -0.04 -29.08 -29.28
CA PRO A 136 0.29 -29.13 -30.69
C PRO A 136 -0.10 -27.80 -31.33
N ILE A 137 0.87 -27.20 -32.04
CA ILE A 137 0.67 -25.95 -32.76
C ILE A 137 -0.49 -26.17 -33.75
N PRO A 138 -1.52 -25.32 -33.75
CA PRO A 138 -2.64 -25.47 -34.68
C PRO A 138 -2.17 -25.41 -36.14
N ASP A 139 -2.66 -26.33 -36.97
CA ASP A 139 -2.28 -26.41 -38.39
C ASP A 139 -2.64 -25.15 -39.21
N GLU A 140 -3.56 -24.32 -38.72
CA GLU A 140 -3.99 -23.06 -39.35
C GLU A 140 -2.88 -21.99 -39.38
N ILE A 141 -1.92 -22.06 -38.45
CA ILE A 141 -0.81 -21.10 -38.35
C ILE A 141 0.51 -21.65 -38.92
N LEU A 142 0.45 -22.86 -39.49
CA LEU A 142 1.58 -23.49 -40.16
C LEU A 142 1.53 -23.19 -41.66
N CYS A 143 2.71 -22.94 -42.23
CA CYS A 143 2.83 -22.83 -43.67
C CYS A 143 2.49 -24.16 -44.33
N LEU A 144 1.62 -24.13 -45.34
CA LEU A 144 1.18 -25.33 -46.06
C LEU A 144 2.32 -26.02 -46.85
N ILE A 145 3.47 -25.36 -47.02
CA ILE A 145 4.64 -25.88 -47.75
C ILE A 145 5.68 -26.48 -46.78
N CYS A 146 6.15 -25.70 -45.81
CA CYS A 146 7.23 -26.13 -44.91
C CYS A 146 6.75 -26.68 -43.55
N LYS A 147 5.45 -26.56 -43.23
CA LYS A 147 4.85 -26.98 -41.94
C LYS A 147 5.51 -26.36 -40.71
N GLU A 148 6.16 -25.21 -40.89
CA GLU A 148 6.69 -24.37 -39.81
C GLU A 148 5.74 -23.20 -39.55
N ILE A 149 5.86 -22.57 -38.38
CA ILE A 149 5.09 -21.39 -38.00
C ILE A 149 5.32 -20.26 -39.01
N MET A 150 4.24 -19.70 -39.53
CA MET A 150 4.31 -18.54 -40.43
C MET A 150 4.77 -17.29 -39.67
N THR A 151 5.80 -16.61 -40.17
CA THR A 151 6.31 -15.35 -39.60
C THR A 151 5.77 -14.11 -40.32
N ASP A 152 5.47 -14.22 -41.61
CA ASP A 152 4.91 -13.17 -42.46
C ASP A 152 3.79 -13.72 -43.33
N ALA A 153 2.65 -14.05 -42.70
CA ALA A 153 1.51 -14.67 -43.36
C ALA A 153 0.82 -13.67 -44.32
N ALA A 154 0.67 -14.07 -45.58
CA ALA A 154 0.02 -13.25 -46.61
C ALA A 154 -1.10 -14.04 -47.29
N ILE A 155 -2.26 -13.40 -47.49
CA ILE A 155 -3.42 -14.07 -48.07
C ILE A 155 -3.32 -14.05 -49.59
N ILE A 156 -3.39 -15.24 -50.20
CA ILE A 156 -3.45 -15.39 -51.65
C ILE A 156 -4.84 -14.95 -52.15
N PRO A 157 -4.96 -13.90 -52.98
CA PRO A 157 -6.25 -13.29 -53.33
C PRO A 157 -7.24 -14.21 -54.07
N CYS A 158 -6.77 -15.25 -54.73
CA CYS A 158 -7.64 -16.15 -55.50
C CYS A 158 -8.35 -17.21 -54.63
N CYS A 159 -7.77 -17.60 -53.49
CA CYS A 159 -8.25 -18.73 -52.69
C CYS A 159 -8.33 -18.45 -51.18
N GLY A 160 -7.79 -17.32 -50.70
CA GLY A 160 -7.87 -16.94 -49.29
C GLY A 160 -6.92 -17.70 -48.36
N ASN A 161 -5.99 -18.50 -48.90
CA ASN A 161 -5.00 -19.22 -48.10
C ASN A 161 -3.84 -18.32 -47.69
N SER A 162 -3.35 -18.51 -46.47
CA SER A 162 -2.10 -17.96 -45.93
C SER A 162 -0.92 -18.92 -46.06
#